data_AF-A0A2V7TP64-F1
#
_entry.id   AF-A0A2V7TP64-F1
#
_cell.length_a   1.000
_cell.length_b   1.000
_cell.length_c   1.000
_cell.angle_alpha   90.00
_cell.angle_beta   90.00
_cell.angle_gamma   90.00
#
_symmetry.space_group_name_H-M   'P 1'
#
loop_
_entity.id
_entity.type
_entity.pdbx_description
1 polymer ?
#
loop_
_entity_poly.entity_id
_entity_poly.type
_entity_poly.pdbx_seq_one_letter_code
_entity_poly.pdbx_strand_id
1 'polypeptide(L)'
;RDGTGSPVEFTIVTNAANTARVHLATIIQDDLRQLGMSVQVVPIENRALLDRVFQSHDYDAALMALGSGDADPNGEMNVWLSNGATHLWHLGQSRPATSWEQEIDELMRRQLVTRD
;
A
#
# COMPACT_ATOMS: atom_id res chain seq x y z
N ARG A 1 -15.80 0.48 17.24
CA ARG A 1 -16.20 1.91 17.14
C ARG A 1 -14.94 2.76 17.19
N ASP A 2 -14.90 3.89 16.51
CA ASP A 2 -13.77 4.82 16.55
C ASP A 2 -13.73 5.63 17.87
N GLY A 3 -12.76 6.55 17.99
CA GLY A 3 -12.61 7.41 19.16
C GLY A 3 -13.76 8.39 19.40
N THR A 4 -14.66 8.57 18.42
CA THR A 4 -15.87 9.40 18.51
C THR A 4 -17.14 8.57 18.75
N GLY A 5 -17.02 7.24 18.76
CA GLY A 5 -18.14 6.32 18.91
C GLY A 5 -18.79 5.90 17.59
N SER A 6 -18.29 6.27 16.43
CA SER A 6 -18.86 5.85 15.13
C SER A 6 -18.49 4.38 14.82
N PRO A 7 -19.34 3.61 14.12
CA PRO A 7 -18.95 2.31 13.56
C PRO A 7 -17.74 2.48 12.64
N VAL A 8 -16.81 1.51 12.67
CA VAL A 8 -15.67 1.49 11.74
C VAL A 8 -16.07 0.59 10.59
N GLU A 9 -16.29 1.18 9.42
CA GLU A 9 -16.77 0.48 8.23
C GLU A 9 -15.95 0.91 7.01
N PHE A 10 -15.42 -0.06 6.25
CA PHE A 10 -14.65 0.22 5.04
C PHE A 10 -14.53 -1.01 4.13
N THR A 11 -14.08 -0.78 2.91
CA THR A 11 -13.84 -1.82 1.91
C THR A 11 -12.36 -2.10 1.70
N ILE A 12 -12.01 -3.37 1.45
CA ILE A 12 -10.68 -3.78 0.98
C ILE A 12 -10.82 -4.24 -0.46
N VAL A 13 -10.30 -3.45 -1.41
CA VAL A 13 -10.22 -3.87 -2.82
C VAL A 13 -8.99 -4.74 -3.04
N THR A 14 -9.13 -5.77 -3.87
CA THR A 14 -8.00 -6.63 -4.25
C THR A 14 -8.19 -7.29 -5.61
N ASN A 15 -7.13 -7.89 -6.15
CA ASN A 15 -7.17 -8.54 -7.47
C ASN A 15 -7.88 -9.90 -7.38
N ALA A 16 -9.02 -10.02 -8.05
CA ALA A 16 -9.84 -11.23 -8.11
C ALA A 16 -9.12 -12.44 -8.74
N ALA A 17 -8.14 -12.22 -9.62
CA ALA A 17 -7.39 -13.29 -10.27
C ALA A 17 -6.36 -13.95 -9.33
N ASN A 18 -6.06 -13.35 -8.16
CA ASN A 18 -5.12 -13.90 -7.19
C ASN A 18 -5.87 -14.48 -5.99
N THR A 19 -6.20 -15.77 -6.05
CA THR A 19 -6.98 -16.47 -5.01
C THR A 19 -6.31 -16.44 -3.64
N ALA A 20 -4.98 -16.53 -3.58
CA ALA A 20 -4.24 -16.44 -2.33
C ALA A 20 -4.42 -15.06 -1.66
N ARG A 21 -4.44 -13.99 -2.47
CA ARG A 21 -4.65 -12.62 -1.99
C ARG A 21 -6.09 -12.37 -1.55
N VAL A 22 -7.07 -12.93 -2.26
CA VAL A 22 -8.48 -12.89 -1.83
C VAL A 22 -8.63 -13.61 -0.50
N HIS A 23 -8.02 -14.79 -0.34
CA HIS A 23 -8.06 -15.53 0.92
C HIS A 23 -7.39 -14.76 2.07
N LEU A 24 -6.24 -14.12 1.81
CA LEU A 24 -5.58 -13.26 2.79
C LEU A 24 -6.47 -12.08 3.21
N ALA A 25 -7.15 -11.42 2.26
CA ALA A 25 -8.08 -10.35 2.56
C ALA A 25 -9.27 -10.83 3.42
N THR A 26 -9.77 -12.05 3.19
CA THR A 26 -10.81 -12.66 4.02
C THR A 26 -10.33 -12.94 5.46
N ILE A 27 -9.09 -13.40 5.63
CA ILE A 27 -8.50 -13.56 6.98
C ILE A 27 -8.44 -12.22 7.71
N ILE A 28 -7.96 -11.17 7.02
CA ILE A 28 -7.94 -9.81 7.58
C ILE A 28 -9.35 -9.34 7.96
N GLN A 29 -10.34 -9.59 7.09
CA GLN A 29 -11.73 -9.28 7.37
C GLN A 29 -12.25 -10.00 8.63
N ASP A 30 -11.92 -11.28 8.79
CA ASP A 30 -12.33 -12.09 9.94
C ASP A 30 -11.71 -11.60 11.26
N ASP A 31 -10.42 -11.23 11.22
CA ASP A 31 -9.71 -10.67 12.38
C ASP A 31 -10.28 -9.30 12.77
N LEU A 32 -10.52 -8.41 11.80
CA LEU A 32 -11.09 -7.08 12.06
C LEU A 32 -12.55 -7.17 12.55
N ARG A 33 -13.30 -8.20 12.13
CA ARG A 33 -14.65 -8.45 12.64
C ARG A 33 -14.65 -8.78 14.13
N GLN A 34 -13.65 -9.52 14.62
CA GLN A 34 -13.49 -9.81 16.05
C GLN A 34 -13.25 -8.53 16.88
N LEU A 35 -12.70 -7.49 16.25
CA LEU A 35 -12.53 -6.16 16.84
C LEU A 35 -13.78 -5.26 16.70
N GLY A 36 -14.88 -5.78 16.14
CA GLY A 36 -16.13 -5.05 15.95
C GLY A 36 -16.11 -4.06 14.79
N MET A 37 -15.27 -4.28 13.77
CA MET A 37 -15.24 -3.52 12.52
C MET A 37 -16.07 -4.21 11.44
N SER A 38 -16.72 -3.42 10.58
CA SER A 38 -17.47 -3.91 9.41
C SER A 38 -16.62 -3.73 8.15
N VAL A 39 -15.88 -4.78 7.79
CA VAL A 39 -14.97 -4.73 6.63
C VAL A 39 -15.53 -5.60 5.53
N GLN A 40 -15.47 -5.14 4.28
CA GLN A 40 -15.90 -5.92 3.11
C GLN A 40 -14.78 -6.07 2.09
N VAL A 41 -14.47 -7.32 1.73
CA VAL A 41 -13.52 -7.63 0.66
C VAL A 41 -14.24 -7.51 -0.67
N VAL A 42 -13.68 -6.71 -1.59
CA VAL A 42 -14.22 -6.47 -2.92
C VAL A 42 -13.18 -6.89 -3.96
N PRO A 43 -13.21 -8.16 -4.42
CA PRO A 43 -12.34 -8.62 -5.49
C PRO A 43 -12.74 -7.96 -6.82
N ILE A 44 -11.79 -7.33 -7.48
CA ILE A 44 -11.98 -6.63 -8.77
C ILE A 44 -10.91 -7.04 -9.78
N GLU A 45 -11.10 -6.67 -11.03
CA GLU A 45 -10.12 -6.87 -12.10
C GLU A 45 -8.84 -6.03 -11.85
N ASN A 46 -7.68 -6.54 -12.26
CA ASN A 46 -6.38 -5.97 -11.93
C ASN A 46 -6.18 -4.53 -12.44
N ARG A 47 -6.58 -4.23 -13.68
CA ARG A 47 -6.48 -2.87 -14.20
C ARG A 47 -7.42 -1.92 -13.46
N ALA A 48 -8.63 -2.34 -13.15
CA ALA A 48 -9.55 -1.55 -12.32
C ALA A 48 -8.97 -1.25 -10.92
N LEU A 49 -8.26 -2.22 -10.31
CA LEU A 49 -7.55 -2.02 -9.04
C LEU A 49 -6.44 -0.97 -9.19
N LEU A 50 -5.58 -1.10 -10.20
CA LEU A 50 -4.47 -0.17 -10.43
C LEU A 50 -4.97 1.24 -10.73
N ASP A 51 -6.03 1.38 -11.54
CA ASP A 51 -6.62 2.69 -11.85
C ASP A 51 -7.20 3.34 -10.58
N ARG A 52 -7.92 2.58 -9.74
CA ARG A 52 -8.44 3.09 -8.46
C ARG A 52 -7.36 3.54 -7.51
N VAL A 53 -6.27 2.77 -7.41
CA VAL A 53 -5.20 3.08 -6.46
C VAL A 53 -4.30 4.21 -6.95
N PHE A 54 -3.82 4.13 -8.19
CA PHE A 54 -2.75 5.01 -8.69
C PHE A 54 -3.24 6.20 -9.50
N GLN A 55 -4.52 6.25 -9.91
CA GLN A 55 -5.06 7.34 -10.73
C GLN A 55 -6.19 8.07 -10.02
N SER A 56 -7.30 7.38 -9.71
CA SER A 56 -8.50 8.05 -9.19
C SER A 56 -8.50 8.22 -7.67
N HIS A 57 -7.67 7.47 -6.95
CA HIS A 57 -7.66 7.37 -5.49
C HIS A 57 -9.05 7.04 -4.90
N ASP A 58 -9.83 6.22 -5.61
CA ASP A 58 -11.20 5.83 -5.23
C ASP A 58 -11.22 4.47 -4.52
N TYR A 59 -10.78 4.45 -3.27
CA TYR A 59 -10.72 3.26 -2.41
C TYR A 59 -10.58 3.65 -0.94
N ASP A 60 -11.05 2.81 -0.02
CA ASP A 60 -10.76 2.96 1.42
C ASP A 60 -9.43 2.27 1.78
N ALA A 61 -9.29 1.01 1.35
CA ALA A 61 -8.08 0.20 1.52
C ALA A 61 -7.87 -0.73 0.32
N ALA A 62 -6.60 -1.02 0.00
CA ALA A 62 -6.23 -1.93 -1.07
C ALA A 62 -5.21 -2.96 -0.59
N LEU A 63 -5.45 -4.23 -0.88
CA LEU A 63 -4.46 -5.29 -0.65
C LEU A 63 -3.76 -5.61 -1.97
N MET A 64 -2.47 -5.25 -2.06
CA MET A 64 -1.60 -5.42 -3.23
C MET A 64 -0.27 -6.05 -2.82
N ALA A 65 0.60 -6.35 -3.79
CA ALA A 65 1.97 -6.76 -3.52
C ALA A 65 2.90 -5.85 -4.31
N LEU A 66 3.98 -5.46 -3.65
CA LEU A 66 5.17 -4.95 -4.30
C LEU A 66 6.08 -6.16 -4.52
N GLY A 67 6.64 -6.28 -5.72
CA GLY A 67 7.59 -7.34 -6.03
C GLY A 67 8.98 -6.75 -6.21
N SER A 68 9.95 -7.28 -5.49
CA SER A 68 11.36 -7.14 -5.82
C SER A 68 11.84 -8.32 -6.64
N GLY A 69 12.79 -8.08 -7.54
CA GLY A 69 13.57 -9.14 -8.19
C GLY A 69 14.77 -9.62 -7.35
N ASP A 70 15.16 -8.88 -6.32
CA ASP A 70 16.37 -9.12 -5.52
C ASP A 70 16.21 -8.59 -4.08
N ALA A 71 17.05 -9.03 -3.15
CA ALA A 71 17.18 -8.44 -1.81
C ALA A 71 17.83 -7.04 -1.85
N ASP A 72 18.47 -6.67 -2.95
CA ASP A 72 19.00 -5.33 -3.18
C ASP A 72 17.83 -4.32 -3.39
N PRO A 73 17.66 -3.33 -2.51
CA PRO A 73 16.58 -2.34 -2.61
C PRO A 73 16.78 -1.32 -3.75
N ASN A 74 17.94 -1.32 -4.43
CA ASN A 74 18.20 -0.46 -5.58
C ASN A 74 17.21 -0.72 -6.74
N GLY A 75 16.70 -1.94 -6.86
CA GLY A 75 15.65 -2.27 -7.84
C GLY A 75 14.30 -1.63 -7.53
N GLU A 76 14.10 -1.11 -6.32
CA GLU A 76 12.82 -0.67 -5.78
C GLU A 76 12.80 0.82 -5.44
N MET A 77 13.68 1.63 -6.04
CA MET A 77 13.72 3.09 -5.77
C MET A 77 12.36 3.77 -6.04
N ASN A 78 11.53 3.22 -6.92
CA ASN A 78 10.17 3.68 -7.19
C ASN A 78 9.18 3.47 -6.03
N VAL A 79 9.49 2.58 -5.09
CA VAL A 79 8.75 2.34 -3.85
C VAL A 79 9.32 3.21 -2.74
N TRP A 80 10.64 3.17 -2.56
CA TRP A 80 11.30 3.76 -1.40
C TRP A 80 11.37 5.29 -1.45
N LEU A 81 11.67 5.87 -2.61
CA LEU A 81 11.77 7.32 -2.72
C LEU A 81 10.39 7.97 -2.63
N SER A 82 10.35 9.10 -1.92
CA SER A 82 9.14 9.89 -1.72
C SER A 82 8.47 10.29 -3.03
N ASN A 83 9.26 10.55 -4.08
CA ASN A 83 8.77 10.91 -5.42
C ASN A 83 8.58 9.70 -6.36
N GLY A 84 8.66 8.48 -5.84
CA GLY A 84 8.49 7.26 -6.61
C GLY A 84 7.03 7.03 -7.02
N ALA A 85 6.83 6.47 -8.22
CA ALA A 85 5.49 6.23 -8.77
C ALA A 85 4.64 5.25 -7.93
N THR A 86 5.28 4.41 -7.13
CA THR A 86 4.63 3.45 -6.22
C THR A 86 4.98 3.73 -4.76
N HIS A 87 5.23 5.00 -4.43
CA HIS A 87 5.40 5.42 -3.05
C HIS A 87 4.04 5.44 -2.33
N LEU A 88 3.60 4.25 -1.87
CA LEU A 88 2.23 4.00 -1.40
C LEU A 88 1.85 4.76 -0.13
N TRP A 89 2.81 5.26 0.65
CA TRP A 89 2.54 6.05 1.86
C TRP A 89 1.89 7.39 1.53
N HIS A 90 2.29 8.00 0.41
CA HIS A 90 1.77 9.29 -0.04
C HIS A 90 1.90 9.41 -1.55
N LEU A 91 0.94 8.81 -2.25
CA LEU A 91 0.92 8.73 -3.70
C LEU A 91 0.96 10.11 -4.37
N GLY A 92 1.81 10.24 -5.38
CA GLY A 92 1.93 11.45 -6.19
C GLY A 92 2.64 12.63 -5.52
N GLN A 93 3.22 12.45 -4.32
CA GLN A 93 4.01 13.51 -3.70
C GLN A 93 5.30 13.78 -4.49
N SER A 94 5.70 15.05 -4.58
CA SER A 94 6.91 15.46 -5.32
C SER A 94 8.17 15.56 -4.45
N ARG A 95 7.98 15.59 -3.13
CA ARG A 95 9.02 15.74 -2.10
C ARG A 95 8.52 15.08 -0.82
N PRO A 96 9.41 14.64 0.09
CA PRO A 96 9.02 14.06 1.37
C PRO A 96 8.08 15.00 2.14
N ALA A 97 6.98 14.47 2.64
CA ALA A 97 6.02 15.21 3.47
C ALA A 97 6.45 15.25 4.94
N THR A 98 7.32 14.34 5.35
CA THR A 98 7.79 14.15 6.72
C THR A 98 9.30 14.03 6.81
N SER A 99 9.85 14.22 8.02
CA SER A 99 11.30 14.08 8.24
C SER A 99 11.81 12.66 8.06
N TRP A 100 11.01 11.64 8.37
CA TRP A 100 11.40 10.24 8.19
C TRP A 100 11.42 9.83 6.71
N GLU A 101 10.53 10.38 5.88
CA GLU A 101 10.57 10.17 4.42
C GLU A 101 11.84 10.80 3.82
N GLN A 102 12.22 12.00 4.29
CA GLN A 102 13.47 12.64 3.88
C GLN A 102 14.69 11.77 4.25
N GLU A 103 14.69 11.18 5.45
CA GLU A 103 15.77 10.28 5.88
C GLU A 103 15.88 9.05 4.97
N ILE A 104 14.76 8.43 4.58
CA ILE A 104 14.75 7.32 3.62
C ILE A 104 15.32 7.77 2.27
N ASP A 105 14.85 8.90 1.73
CA ASP A 105 15.37 9.47 0.47
C ASP A 105 16.91 9.63 0.51
N GLU A 106 17.45 10.15 1.61
CA GLU A 106 18.88 10.37 1.79
C GLU A 106 19.66 9.06 1.90
N LEU A 107 19.17 8.09 2.70
CA LEU A 107 19.83 6.79 2.88
C LEU A 107 19.84 5.98 1.58
N MET A 108 18.72 5.95 0.86
CA MET A 108 18.59 5.25 -0.42
C MET A 108 19.53 5.85 -1.48
N ARG A 109 19.68 7.17 -1.53
CA ARG A 109 20.64 7.82 -2.44
C ARG A 109 22.09 7.57 -2.02
N ARG A 110 22.38 7.52 -0.73
CA ARG A 110 23.72 7.28 -0.21
C ARG A 110 24.23 5.87 -0.53
N GLN A 111 23.39 4.84 -0.38
CA GLN A 111 23.82 3.48 -0.68
C GLN A 111 24.19 3.28 -2.15
N LEU A 112 23.51 3.96 -3.09
CA LEU A 112 23.79 3.86 -4.54
C LEU A 112 25.22 4.27 -4.92
N VAL A 113 25.82 5.15 -4.12
CA VAL A 113 27.16 5.71 -4.38
C VAL A 113 28.23 5.15 -3.43
N THR A 114 27.82 4.44 -2.39
CA THR A 114 28.74 3.83 -1.42
C THR A 114 29.16 2.48 -1.96
N ARG A 115 30.46 2.31 -2.20
CA ARG A 115 31.07 1.00 -2.39
C ARG A 115 31.76 0.67 -1.07
N ASP A 116 31.37 -0.43 -0.44
CA ASP A 116 32.12 -0.97 0.69
C ASP A 116 33.60 -1.20 0.33
#